data_AF-A0A7C3WFV3-F1
#
_entry.id   AF-A0A7C3WFV3-F1
#
_cell.length_a   1.000
_cell.length_b   1.000
_cell.length_c   1.000
_cell.angle_alpha   90.00
_cell.angle_beta   90.00
_cell.angle_gamma   90.00
#
_symmetry.space_group_name_H-M   'P 1'
#
loop_
_entity.id
_entity.type
_entity.pdbx_description
1 polymer ?
#
loop_
_entity_poly.entity_id
_entity_poly.type
_entity_poly.pdbx_seq_one_letter_code
_entity_poly.pdbx_strand_id
1 'polypeptide(L)'
;MNRFITCASCASLAAVGTTSLRAQFLGDTRPQKPWSISAKLRGFYDDNYLTAPSAKNILGQEKRGSWGSHFSPSVSYNNQWDVTSAGVRLEYGATYFEDRPRGAIDHSYLASLSFGHDFGGKLKVDLNDSFVAAQEPYLIELTPVFTAFRRTKGDNIRNTGTVTLTKPISEKLSVQGRYINTIKDYDESGGGSRSALLDSFEQTASLDLRYSITGAATAVLGYQFGRIEMTGDDFVFKPEFLFDQFTATTGTPPTPAQKAALTAGIPRSNNRNNLSHYFYAGTDYNFTSKLTGKVRGGVQYTEYTDPFVGTTKASNW
;
A
#
# COMPACT_ATOMS: atom_id res chain seq x y z
N MET A 1 -21.47 -16.97 20.13
CA MET A 1 -20.54 -17.99 19.63
C MET A 1 -19.32 -17.30 19.07
N ASN A 2 -18.23 -17.28 19.83
CA ASN A 2 -16.97 -16.65 19.44
C ASN A 2 -16.31 -17.57 18.40
N ARG A 3 -16.43 -17.22 17.12
CA ARG A 3 -15.70 -17.91 16.05
C ARG A 3 -14.30 -17.33 16.00
N PHE A 4 -13.34 -18.08 16.52
CA PHE A 4 -11.92 -17.83 16.27
C PHE A 4 -11.66 -18.06 14.79
N ILE A 5 -11.69 -16.99 13.99
CA ILE A 5 -11.14 -17.03 12.64
C ILE A 5 -9.64 -16.81 12.82
N THR A 6 -8.88 -17.91 12.81
CA THR A 6 -7.42 -17.86 12.64
C THR A 6 -7.15 -17.36 11.22
N CYS A 7 -7.22 -16.05 11.03
CA CYS A 7 -6.73 -15.43 9.82
C CYS A 7 -5.20 -15.48 9.91
N ALA A 8 -4.59 -16.50 9.31
CA ALA A 8 -3.19 -16.46 8.95
C ALA A 8 -3.02 -15.46 7.79
N SER A 9 -3.30 -14.17 8.04
CA SER A 9 -2.67 -13.12 7.28
C SER A 9 -1.22 -13.13 7.71
N CYS A 10 -0.44 -14.00 7.06
CA CYS A 10 1.00 -13.81 6.93
C CYS A 10 1.19 -12.49 6.16
N ALA A 11 0.98 -11.36 6.84
CA ALA A 11 1.72 -10.15 6.58
C ALA A 11 3.16 -10.41 7.06
N SER A 12 3.81 -11.41 6.47
CA SER A 12 5.22 -11.31 6.16
C SER A 12 5.31 -10.13 5.20
N LEU A 13 5.28 -8.93 5.78
CA LEU A 13 5.93 -7.77 5.21
C LEU A 13 7.39 -8.19 5.11
N ALA A 14 7.71 -8.90 4.03
CA ALA A 14 8.96 -8.70 3.35
C ALA A 14 8.90 -7.22 2.95
N ALA A 15 9.24 -6.35 3.91
CA ALA A 15 9.94 -5.15 3.59
C ALA A 15 11.20 -5.67 2.91
N VAL A 16 11.11 -5.86 1.59
CA VAL A 16 12.25 -5.62 0.73
C VAL A 16 12.63 -4.22 1.16
N GLY A 17 13.63 -4.15 2.03
CA GLY A 17 14.22 -2.89 2.37
C GLY A 17 14.43 -2.24 1.02
N THR A 18 13.86 -1.07 0.83
CA THR A 18 14.54 -0.09 0.02
C THR A 18 15.90 0.05 0.69
N THR A 19 16.83 -0.82 0.32
CA THR A 19 18.22 -0.45 0.30
C THR A 19 18.16 0.80 -0.53
N SER A 20 18.28 1.95 0.13
CA SER A 20 18.74 3.11 -0.57
C SER A 20 19.99 2.61 -1.28
N LEU A 21 19.89 2.48 -2.60
CA LEU A 21 21.06 2.56 -3.42
C LEU A 21 21.61 3.94 -3.06
N ARG A 22 22.50 3.96 -2.05
CA ARG A 22 23.46 5.02 -1.93
C ARG A 22 24.09 5.02 -3.30
N ALA A 23 23.95 6.14 -4.02
CA ALA A 23 24.84 6.40 -5.12
C ALA A 23 26.24 6.46 -4.48
N GLN A 24 26.89 5.29 -4.36
CA GLN A 24 28.31 5.22 -4.17
C GLN A 24 28.87 5.55 -5.53
N PHE A 25 29.03 6.85 -5.77
CA PHE A 25 29.75 7.36 -6.92
C PHE A 25 31.15 6.76 -6.85
N LEU A 26 31.46 5.88 -7.80
CA LEU A 26 32.82 5.48 -8.09
C LEU A 26 33.61 6.74 -8.45
N GLY A 27 34.45 7.21 -7.54
CA GLY A 27 35.65 7.99 -7.85
C GLY A 27 35.51 9.48 -8.15
N ASP A 28 34.78 10.27 -7.34
CA ASP A 28 34.91 11.75 -7.41
C ASP A 28 35.24 12.33 -6.02
N THR A 29 36.37 13.04 -5.94
CA THR A 29 36.94 13.66 -4.73
C THR A 29 36.42 15.07 -4.46
N ARG A 30 35.41 15.54 -5.22
CA ARG A 30 34.78 16.84 -4.99
C ARG A 30 33.76 16.80 -3.84
N PRO A 31 33.59 17.89 -3.08
CA PRO A 31 32.50 18.00 -2.11
C PRO A 31 31.18 17.70 -2.82
N GLN A 32 30.51 16.63 -2.41
CA GLN A 32 29.26 16.21 -3.02
C GLN A 32 28.25 17.35 -2.86
N LYS A 33 27.76 17.87 -3.99
CA LYS A 33 26.67 18.83 -3.97
C LYS A 33 25.46 18.13 -3.30
N PRO A 34 24.71 18.82 -2.43
CA PRO A 34 23.57 18.23 -1.74
C PRO A 34 22.38 18.00 -2.68
N TRP A 35 22.56 18.09 -3.99
CA TRP A 35 21.52 17.91 -4.98
C TRP A 35 22.01 17.04 -6.14
N SER A 36 21.08 16.31 -6.74
CA SER A 36 21.31 15.45 -7.89
C SER A 36 20.14 15.58 -8.87
N ILE A 37 20.47 15.54 -10.16
CA ILE A 37 19.52 15.46 -11.26
C ILE A 37 19.85 14.17 -12.00
N SER A 38 18.83 13.36 -12.31
CA SER A 38 18.98 12.09 -13.01
C SER A 38 17.82 11.87 -13.97
N ALA A 39 18.07 11.17 -15.07
CA ALA A 39 17.02 10.70 -15.97
C ALA A 39 17.25 9.23 -16.30
N LYS A 40 16.16 8.47 -16.33
CA LYS A 40 16.14 7.06 -16.73
C LYS A 40 15.37 6.91 -18.02
N LEU A 41 15.89 6.12 -18.94
CA LEU A 41 15.19 5.68 -20.15
C LEU A 41 15.29 4.16 -20.22
N ARG A 42 14.15 3.47 -20.36
CA ARG A 42 14.06 2.01 -20.45
C ARG A 42 13.12 1.63 -21.59
N GLY A 43 13.56 0.73 -22.47
CA GLY A 43 12.67 -0.02 -23.37
C GLY A 43 12.20 -1.31 -22.71
N PHE A 44 10.98 -1.74 -23.00
CA PHE A 44 10.44 -3.01 -22.52
C PHE A 44 9.42 -3.60 -23.50
N TYR A 45 9.12 -4.88 -23.31
CA TYR A 45 7.99 -5.56 -23.91
C TYR A 45 7.09 -6.08 -22.77
N ASP A 46 5.81 -5.74 -22.81
CA ASP A 46 4.79 -6.24 -21.89
C ASP A 46 3.88 -7.18 -22.69
N ASP A 47 3.94 -8.47 -22.41
CA ASP A 47 3.21 -9.49 -23.15
C ASP A 47 1.70 -9.49 -22.83
N ASN A 48 1.29 -8.80 -21.75
CA ASN A 48 -0.09 -8.67 -21.34
C ASN A 48 -0.35 -7.32 -20.68
N TYR A 49 -0.19 -6.23 -21.42
CA TYR A 49 -0.38 -4.92 -20.81
C TYR A 49 -1.82 -4.71 -20.33
N LEU A 50 -2.80 -5.42 -20.86
CA LEU A 50 -4.20 -5.30 -20.42
C LEU A 50 -4.52 -6.11 -19.15
N THR A 51 -3.57 -6.91 -18.63
CA THR A 51 -3.84 -7.90 -17.56
C THR A 51 -5.02 -8.83 -17.90
N ALA A 52 -5.23 -9.09 -19.19
CA ALA A 52 -6.36 -9.86 -19.70
C ALA A 52 -6.05 -11.36 -19.70
N PRO A 53 -7.07 -12.24 -19.62
CA PRO A 53 -6.87 -13.68 -19.72
C PRO A 53 -6.35 -14.10 -21.11
N SER A 54 -5.69 -15.25 -21.18
CA SER A 54 -5.16 -15.80 -22.44
C SER A 54 -6.25 -16.17 -23.45
N ALA A 55 -7.44 -16.53 -22.97
CA ALA A 55 -8.62 -16.76 -23.79
C ALA A 55 -9.56 -15.55 -23.69
N LYS A 56 -10.34 -15.31 -24.75
CA LYS A 56 -11.33 -14.22 -24.76
C LYS A 56 -12.29 -14.34 -23.58
N ASN A 57 -12.37 -13.28 -22.78
CA ASN A 57 -13.35 -13.19 -21.71
C ASN A 57 -14.75 -12.87 -22.24
N ILE A 58 -15.74 -12.80 -21.35
CA ILE A 58 -17.13 -12.43 -21.66
C ILE A 58 -17.28 -11.03 -22.29
N LEU A 59 -16.23 -10.20 -22.26
CA LEU A 59 -16.17 -8.88 -22.88
C LEU A 59 -15.41 -8.90 -24.22
N GLY A 60 -15.09 -10.08 -24.75
CA GLY A 60 -14.39 -10.28 -26.02
C GLY A 60 -12.90 -9.94 -25.99
N GLN A 61 -12.31 -9.75 -24.81
CA GLN A 61 -10.91 -9.33 -24.65
C GLN A 61 -10.01 -10.51 -24.34
N GLU A 62 -8.83 -10.49 -24.97
CA GLU A 62 -7.75 -11.45 -24.76
C GLU A 62 -6.45 -10.71 -24.46
N LYS A 63 -5.47 -11.45 -23.92
CA LYS A 63 -4.09 -10.99 -23.72
C LYS A 63 -3.56 -10.34 -25.00
N ARG A 64 -3.02 -9.12 -24.86
CA ARG A 64 -2.34 -8.38 -25.93
C ARG A 64 -0.97 -7.93 -25.44
N GLY A 65 0.03 -8.16 -26.28
CA GLY A 65 1.38 -7.68 -26.05
C GLY A 65 1.60 -6.28 -26.62
N SER A 66 2.52 -5.52 -26.04
CA SER A 66 2.93 -4.21 -26.52
C SER A 66 4.41 -4.00 -26.25
N TRP A 67 5.12 -3.43 -27.21
CA TRP A 67 6.35 -2.73 -26.90
C TRP A 67 6.05 -1.44 -26.16
N GLY A 68 7.00 -0.99 -25.37
CA GLY A 68 6.88 0.24 -24.63
C GLY A 68 8.21 0.85 -24.25
N SER A 69 8.15 2.10 -23.84
CA SER A 69 9.29 2.84 -23.33
C SER A 69 8.90 3.60 -22.07
N HIS A 70 9.83 3.73 -21.14
CA HIS A 70 9.63 4.43 -19.88
C HIS A 70 10.72 5.49 -19.73
N PHE A 71 10.29 6.75 -19.57
CA PHE A 71 11.14 7.88 -19.32
C PHE A 71 10.85 8.44 -17.93
N SER A 72 11.89 8.61 -17.10
CA SER A 72 11.74 9.11 -15.74
C SER A 72 12.87 10.06 -15.34
N PRO A 73 12.67 11.38 -15.48
CA PRO A 73 13.53 12.38 -14.88
C PRO A 73 13.23 12.51 -13.37
N SER A 74 14.27 12.82 -12.60
CA SER A 74 14.18 13.04 -11.17
C SER A 74 15.16 14.12 -10.71
N VAL A 75 14.73 14.88 -9.71
CA VAL A 75 15.58 15.80 -8.96
C VAL A 75 15.50 15.41 -7.49
N SER A 76 16.63 15.46 -6.80
CA SER A 76 16.69 15.24 -5.37
C SER A 76 17.63 16.21 -4.71
N TYR A 77 17.23 16.71 -3.55
CA TYR A 77 18.10 17.36 -2.58
C TYR A 77 18.25 16.41 -1.39
N ASN A 78 19.47 16.17 -0.93
CA ASN A 78 19.76 15.42 0.28
C ASN A 78 20.98 16.03 0.94
N ASN A 79 20.83 16.47 2.18
CA ASN A 79 21.92 17.01 2.96
C ASN A 79 21.92 16.39 4.36
N GLN A 80 23.13 16.16 4.85
CA GLN A 80 23.37 15.66 6.19
C GLN A 80 24.31 16.63 6.90
N TRP A 81 23.79 17.25 7.95
CA TRP A 81 24.55 17.96 8.97
C TRP A 81 24.90 16.99 10.11
N ASP A 82 25.57 17.47 11.15
CA ASP A 82 26.09 16.62 12.24
C ASP A 82 25.01 15.75 12.91
N VAL A 83 23.87 16.36 13.24
CA VAL A 83 22.75 15.70 13.93
C VAL A 83 21.43 15.78 13.18
N THR A 84 21.40 16.48 12.04
CA THR A 84 20.20 16.68 11.22
C THR A 84 20.44 16.14 9.82
N SER A 85 19.43 15.51 9.24
CA SER A 85 19.39 15.17 7.82
C SER A 85 18.07 15.61 7.24
N ALA A 86 18.10 16.11 6.00
CA ALA A 86 16.90 16.47 5.26
C ALA A 86 17.06 16.05 3.80
N GLY A 87 15.99 15.52 3.23
CA GLY A 87 15.95 15.06 1.86
C GLY A 87 14.59 15.29 1.25
N VAL A 88 14.59 15.73 0.00
CA VAL A 88 13.41 15.85 -0.86
C VAL A 88 13.74 15.22 -2.20
N ARG A 89 12.84 14.40 -2.75
CA ARG A 89 12.93 13.84 -4.09
C ARG A 89 11.64 14.11 -4.85
N LEU A 90 11.76 14.54 -6.09
CA LEU A 90 10.66 14.60 -7.05
C LEU A 90 11.05 13.76 -8.26
N GLU A 91 10.16 12.85 -8.66
CA GLU A 91 10.34 11.97 -9.80
C GLU A 91 9.08 12.00 -10.66
N TYR A 92 9.27 12.25 -11.95
CA TYR A 92 8.21 12.10 -12.94
C TYR A 92 8.46 10.80 -13.71
N GLY A 93 7.39 10.15 -14.15
CA GLY A 93 7.44 8.98 -15.01
C GLY A 93 6.44 9.12 -16.15
N ALA A 94 6.88 8.78 -17.35
CA ALA A 94 6.06 8.68 -18.55
C ALA A 94 6.30 7.30 -19.16
N THR A 95 5.25 6.47 -19.21
CA THR A 95 5.32 5.12 -19.76
C THR A 95 4.49 5.06 -21.04
N TYR A 96 5.14 4.85 -22.17
CA TYR A 96 4.51 4.72 -23.48
C TYR A 96 4.25 3.26 -23.84
N PHE A 97 3.10 2.97 -24.45
CA PHE A 97 2.71 1.68 -25.01
C PHE A 97 2.30 1.83 -26.47
N GLU A 98 2.96 1.09 -27.36
CA GLU A 98 2.72 1.13 -28.81
C GLU A 98 1.32 0.63 -29.20
N ASP A 99 0.82 -0.41 -28.56
CA ASP A 99 -0.44 -1.08 -28.95
C ASP A 99 -1.71 -0.29 -28.55
N ARG A 100 -1.56 0.90 -27.94
CA ARG A 100 -2.66 1.75 -27.46
C ARG A 100 -3.01 2.87 -28.44
N PRO A 101 -4.16 2.83 -29.12
CA PRO A 101 -4.56 3.88 -30.07
C PRO A 101 -4.96 5.21 -29.41
N ARG A 102 -5.28 5.22 -28.11
CA ARG A 102 -5.58 6.40 -27.30
C ARG A 102 -5.03 6.20 -25.89
N GLY A 103 -4.57 7.28 -25.24
CA GLY A 103 -3.96 7.17 -23.90
C GLY A 103 -2.72 6.28 -23.93
N ALA A 104 -1.89 6.44 -24.96
CA ALA A 104 -0.70 5.63 -25.15
C ALA A 104 0.41 5.91 -24.14
N ILE A 105 0.31 7.02 -23.40
CA ILE A 105 1.27 7.42 -22.37
C ILE A 105 0.54 7.48 -21.03
N ASP A 106 1.12 6.79 -20.05
CA ASP A 106 0.71 6.87 -18.65
C ASP A 106 1.69 7.73 -17.86
N HIS A 107 1.13 8.60 -17.03
CA HIS A 107 1.88 9.54 -16.21
C HIS A 107 1.93 9.10 -14.74
N SER A 108 3.08 9.32 -14.10
CA SER A 108 3.27 9.13 -12.66
C SER A 108 4.13 10.23 -12.05
N TYR A 109 3.80 10.62 -10.83
CA TYR A 109 4.56 11.55 -9.99
C TYR A 109 4.85 10.89 -8.66
N LEU A 110 6.10 10.95 -8.21
CA LEU A 110 6.51 10.54 -6.88
C LEU A 110 7.23 11.70 -6.20
N ALA A 111 6.69 12.14 -5.08
CA ALA A 111 7.34 13.04 -4.16
C ALA A 111 7.73 12.28 -2.90
N SER A 112 8.93 12.51 -2.39
CA SER A 112 9.39 11.92 -1.14
C SER A 112 10.08 12.96 -0.28
N LEU A 113 9.73 12.97 1.00
CA LEU A 113 10.36 13.77 2.04
C LEU A 113 11.00 12.83 3.05
N SER A 114 12.21 13.15 3.48
CA SER A 114 12.88 12.48 4.59
C SER A 114 13.51 13.53 5.49
N PHE A 115 13.27 13.44 6.78
CA PHE A 115 13.89 14.29 7.79
C PHE A 115 14.32 13.45 8.97
N GLY A 116 15.54 13.62 9.43
CA GLY A 116 16.06 12.96 10.63
C GLY A 116 16.72 13.99 11.53
N HIS A 117 16.47 13.91 12.83
CA HIS A 117 17.16 14.74 13.81
C HIS A 117 17.50 13.95 15.07
N ASP A 118 18.73 14.11 15.55
CA ASP A 118 19.22 13.53 16.79
C ASP A 118 19.40 14.62 17.86
N PHE A 119 18.55 14.60 18.89
CA PHE A 119 18.60 15.53 20.02
C PHE A 119 19.68 15.11 21.03
N GLY A 120 20.93 15.03 20.59
CA GLY A 120 22.10 14.77 21.44
C GLY A 120 22.10 13.36 22.06
N GLY A 121 21.73 12.35 21.28
CA GLY A 121 21.67 10.94 21.65
C GLY A 121 20.52 10.57 22.59
N LYS A 122 19.69 11.54 23.02
CA LYS A 122 18.59 11.31 23.97
C LYS A 122 17.29 10.94 23.27
N LEU A 123 17.07 11.48 22.08
CA LEU A 123 15.89 11.24 21.27
C LEU A 123 16.28 11.40 19.81
N LYS A 124 15.95 10.40 19.01
CA LYS A 124 16.02 10.47 17.56
C LYS A 124 14.61 10.55 16.99
N VAL A 125 14.42 11.46 16.06
CA VAL A 125 13.17 11.63 15.29
C VAL A 125 13.49 11.38 13.83
N ASP A 126 12.76 10.47 13.20
CA ASP A 126 12.79 10.22 11.76
C ASP A 126 11.38 10.43 11.20
N LEU A 127 11.23 11.38 10.29
CA LEU A 127 10.01 11.65 9.54
C LEU A 127 10.23 11.25 8.09
N ASN A 128 9.30 10.51 7.51
CA ASN A 128 9.32 10.16 6.10
C ASN A 128 7.92 10.35 5.51
N ASP A 129 7.85 10.88 4.30
CA ASP A 129 6.62 10.97 3.53
C ASP A 129 6.87 10.48 2.10
N SER A 130 5.91 9.76 1.54
CA SER A 130 5.90 9.37 0.13
C SER A 130 4.53 9.63 -0.45
N PHE A 131 4.46 10.57 -1.39
CA PHE A 131 3.28 10.86 -2.17
C PHE A 131 3.46 10.32 -3.58
N VAL A 132 2.46 9.60 -4.07
CA VAL A 132 2.40 9.04 -5.42
C VAL A 132 1.09 9.48 -6.05
N ALA A 133 1.15 10.00 -7.27
CA ALA A 133 -0.01 10.17 -8.14
C ALA A 133 0.27 9.45 -9.47
N ALA A 134 -0.58 8.52 -9.89
CA ALA A 134 -0.33 7.72 -11.08
C ALA A 134 -1.62 7.30 -11.80
N GLN A 135 -1.53 7.27 -13.14
CA GLN A 135 -2.65 6.91 -14.02
C GLN A 135 -2.90 5.40 -14.14
N GLU A 136 -1.89 4.60 -13.83
CA GLU A 136 -2.00 3.15 -13.82
C GLU A 136 -1.80 2.61 -12.42
N PRO A 137 -2.75 1.84 -11.92
CA PRO A 137 -2.58 1.08 -10.69
C PRO A 137 -1.90 -0.27 -10.95
N TYR A 138 -0.92 -0.31 -11.87
CA TYR A 138 0.04 -1.41 -11.87
C TYR A 138 1.03 -1.11 -10.74
N LEU A 139 1.06 -1.99 -9.73
CA LEU A 139 1.98 -1.96 -8.56
C LEU A 139 1.59 -1.06 -7.38
N ILE A 140 0.31 -0.84 -7.09
CA ILE A 140 -0.05 -0.28 -5.77
C ILE A 140 -0.23 -1.40 -4.74
N GLU A 141 -0.92 -2.53 -5.03
CA GLU A 141 -0.99 -3.70 -4.13
C GLU A 141 -1.23 -5.04 -4.86
N LEU A 142 -0.61 -6.12 -4.36
CA LEU A 142 -0.84 -7.52 -4.73
C LEU A 142 -1.74 -8.16 -3.67
N THR A 143 -3.06 -8.04 -3.83
CA THR A 143 -4.06 -8.69 -2.95
C THR A 143 -4.84 -9.72 -3.78
N PRO A 144 -5.09 -10.96 -3.29
CA PRO A 144 -5.46 -12.09 -4.15
C PRO A 144 -6.95 -12.17 -4.53
N VAL A 145 -7.72 -11.10 -4.32
CA VAL A 145 -9.15 -11.09 -4.66
C VAL A 145 -9.33 -10.44 -6.03
N PHE A 146 -9.48 -11.28 -7.05
CA PHE A 146 -9.77 -10.92 -8.43
C PHE A 146 -11.12 -10.20 -8.55
N THR A 147 -11.11 -8.88 -8.74
CA THR A 147 -12.32 -8.14 -9.18
C THR A 147 -12.06 -7.09 -10.25
N ALA A 148 -10.81 -6.71 -10.54
CA ALA A 148 -10.48 -5.81 -11.66
C ALA A 148 -9.45 -6.46 -12.61
N PHE A 149 -9.93 -7.17 -13.63
CA PHE A 149 -9.11 -7.71 -14.74
C PHE A 149 -8.55 -6.62 -15.68
N ARG A 150 -8.54 -5.36 -15.26
CA ARG A 150 -8.21 -4.23 -16.14
C ARG A 150 -7.28 -3.26 -15.44
N ARG A 151 -6.24 -2.86 -16.17
CA ARG A 151 -5.68 -1.51 -16.05
C ARG A 151 -6.81 -0.52 -16.34
N THR A 152 -7.23 0.23 -15.33
CA THR A 152 -8.22 1.29 -15.46
C THR A 152 -7.50 2.63 -15.44
N LYS A 153 -7.83 3.46 -16.43
CA LYS A 153 -7.34 4.84 -16.52
C LYS A 153 -8.02 5.62 -15.39
N GLY A 154 -7.25 6.28 -14.55
CA GLY A 154 -7.77 7.13 -13.49
C GLY A 154 -6.64 7.80 -12.75
N ASP A 155 -6.87 9.01 -12.23
CA ASP A 155 -5.87 9.72 -11.45
C ASP A 155 -5.90 9.20 -10.01
N ASN A 156 -5.00 8.27 -9.69
CA ASN A 156 -4.97 7.62 -8.37
C ASN A 156 -3.87 8.22 -7.52
N ILE A 157 -4.15 8.45 -6.24
CA ILE A 157 -3.17 8.95 -5.28
C ILE A 157 -2.94 7.97 -4.13
N ARG A 158 -1.69 7.94 -3.66
CA ARG A 158 -1.31 7.33 -2.39
C ARG A 158 -0.34 8.23 -1.66
N ASN A 159 -0.66 8.57 -0.42
CA ASN A 159 0.29 9.23 0.47
C ASN A 159 0.57 8.33 1.67
N THR A 160 1.84 8.12 2.02
CA THR A 160 2.25 7.41 3.22
C THR A 160 3.19 8.28 4.03
N GLY A 161 2.72 8.76 5.17
CA GLY A 161 3.49 9.45 6.18
C GLY A 161 3.94 8.50 7.29
N THR A 162 5.19 8.62 7.72
CA THR A 162 5.77 7.83 8.82
C THR A 162 6.54 8.73 9.78
N VAL A 163 6.23 8.59 11.06
CA VAL A 163 6.98 9.20 12.17
C VAL A 163 7.58 8.08 13.00
N THR A 164 8.88 8.12 13.24
CA THR A 164 9.58 7.21 14.16
C THR A 164 10.30 8.01 15.21
N LEU A 165 10.06 7.67 16.48
CA LEU A 165 10.71 8.23 17.64
C LEU A 165 11.52 7.12 18.29
N THR A 166 12.81 7.32 18.50
CA THR A 166 13.67 6.37 19.21
C THR A 166 14.32 7.05 20.41
N LYS A 167 14.07 6.52 21.60
CA LYS A 167 14.60 7.05 22.85
C LYS A 167 15.46 5.98 23.55
N PRO A 168 16.78 6.15 23.62
CA PRO A 168 17.61 5.34 24.49
C PRO A 168 17.21 5.58 25.96
N ILE A 169 16.99 4.50 26.70
CA ILE A 169 16.69 4.51 28.14
C ILE A 169 17.95 4.18 28.93
N SER A 170 18.78 3.28 28.41
CA SER A 170 20.11 2.93 28.91
C SER A 170 21.02 2.54 27.74
N GLU A 171 22.27 2.19 28.03
CA GLU A 171 23.23 1.73 27.01
C GLU A 171 22.73 0.53 26.18
N LYS A 172 21.89 -0.31 26.79
CA LYS A 172 21.36 -1.52 26.15
C LYS A 172 19.88 -1.45 25.83
N LEU A 173 19.11 -0.59 26.49
CA LEU A 173 17.65 -0.54 26.32
C LEU A 173 17.22 0.74 25.60
N SER A 174 16.38 0.60 24.59
CA SER A 174 15.71 1.71 23.94
C SER A 174 14.23 1.43 23.73
N VAL A 175 13.45 2.51 23.67
CA VAL A 175 12.04 2.48 23.27
C VAL A 175 11.93 3.10 21.88
N GLN A 176 11.16 2.47 20.99
CA GLN A 176 10.84 3.00 19.68
C GLN A 176 9.32 3.09 19.50
N GLY A 177 8.82 4.31 19.29
CA GLY A 177 7.46 4.54 18.84
C GLY A 177 7.46 4.79 17.33
N ARG A 178 6.50 4.22 16.61
CA ARG A 178 6.31 4.49 15.19
C ARG A 178 4.83 4.69 14.88
N TYR A 179 4.52 5.71 14.10
CA TYR A 179 3.20 5.95 13.56
C TYR A 179 3.29 6.03 12.04
N ILE A 180 2.40 5.31 11.36
CA ILE A 180 2.27 5.28 9.91
C ILE A 180 0.83 5.65 9.58
N ASN A 181 0.65 6.61 8.69
CA ASN A 181 -0.64 6.91 8.09
C ASN A 181 -0.54 6.77 6.58
N THR A 182 -1.47 6.04 5.98
CA THR A 182 -1.58 5.90 4.52
C THR A 182 -2.98 6.31 4.07
N ILE A 183 -3.04 7.13 3.03
CA ILE A 183 -4.27 7.50 2.34
C ILE A 183 -4.17 6.97 0.93
N LYS A 184 -5.23 6.30 0.46
CA LYS A 184 -5.38 5.81 -0.90
C LYS A 184 -6.70 6.31 -1.46
N ASP A 185 -6.66 6.83 -2.67
CA ASP A 185 -7.83 7.35 -3.38
C ASP A 185 -7.66 7.05 -4.88
N TYR A 186 -8.63 6.35 -5.44
CA TYR A 186 -8.67 5.90 -6.82
C TYR A 186 -9.88 6.51 -7.52
N ASP A 187 -9.66 7.09 -8.70
CA ASP A 187 -10.69 7.80 -9.48
C ASP A 187 -11.82 6.88 -10.01
N GLU A 188 -11.61 5.56 -10.06
CA GLU A 188 -12.60 4.63 -10.60
C GLU A 188 -13.81 4.46 -9.66
N SER A 189 -15.01 4.80 -10.13
CA SER A 189 -16.28 4.66 -9.38
C SER A 189 -17.19 3.54 -9.93
N GLY A 190 -18.20 3.19 -9.15
CA GLY A 190 -19.20 2.16 -9.41
C GLY A 190 -18.93 0.84 -8.69
N GLY A 191 -19.90 -0.08 -8.74
CA GLY A 191 -19.75 -1.39 -8.11
C GLY A 191 -18.51 -2.13 -8.60
N GLY A 192 -17.73 -2.69 -7.69
CA GLY A 192 -16.50 -3.43 -7.99
C GLY A 192 -15.36 -2.59 -8.58
N SER A 193 -15.45 -1.26 -8.50
CA SER A 193 -14.38 -0.37 -8.92
C SER A 193 -13.16 -0.43 -7.99
N ARG A 194 -12.03 0.14 -8.41
CA ARG A 194 -10.87 0.29 -7.51
C ARG A 194 -11.16 1.16 -6.30
N SER A 195 -11.94 2.24 -6.44
CA SER A 195 -12.38 3.04 -5.27
C SER A 195 -13.14 2.19 -4.28
N ALA A 196 -14.13 1.42 -4.77
CA ALA A 196 -14.94 0.52 -3.95
C ALA A 196 -14.12 -0.57 -3.24
N LEU A 197 -12.90 -0.86 -3.71
CA LEU A 197 -12.07 -1.97 -3.25
C LEU A 197 -10.87 -1.53 -2.42
N LEU A 198 -10.27 -0.38 -2.70
CA LEU A 198 -8.93 0.00 -2.25
C LEU A 198 -8.87 1.38 -1.60
N ASP A 199 -9.86 2.26 -1.81
CA ASP A 199 -9.88 3.56 -1.16
C ASP A 199 -9.94 3.40 0.34
N SER A 200 -8.92 3.96 0.99
CA SER A 200 -8.71 3.71 2.40
C SER A 200 -7.90 4.77 3.10
N PHE A 201 -8.21 4.89 4.38
CA PHE A 201 -7.45 5.60 5.38
C PHE A 201 -6.92 4.57 6.38
N GLU A 202 -5.62 4.32 6.29
CA GLU A 202 -4.92 3.31 7.07
C GLU A 202 -4.05 4.00 8.12
N GLN A 203 -4.11 3.49 9.35
CA GLN A 203 -3.30 3.96 10.47
C GLN A 203 -2.65 2.77 11.15
N THR A 204 -1.36 2.90 11.46
CA THR A 204 -0.65 1.92 12.26
C THR A 204 0.21 2.63 13.28
N ALA A 205 0.02 2.32 14.56
CA ALA A 205 0.87 2.78 15.65
C ALA A 205 1.57 1.56 16.27
N SER A 206 2.89 1.63 16.46
CA SER A 206 3.65 0.59 17.14
C SER A 206 4.56 1.15 18.22
N LEU A 207 4.75 0.36 19.27
CA LEU A 207 5.65 0.64 20.39
C LEU A 207 6.52 -0.58 20.64
N ASP A 208 7.83 -0.41 20.53
CA ASP A 208 8.83 -1.46 20.66
C ASP A 208 9.78 -1.16 21.83
N LEU A 209 9.97 -2.14 22.71
CA LEU A 209 11.11 -2.22 23.62
C LEU A 209 12.22 -3.00 22.93
N ARG A 210 13.41 -2.42 22.86
CA ARG A 210 14.56 -2.99 22.14
C ARG A 210 15.75 -3.10 23.09
N TYR A 211 16.20 -4.32 23.32
CA TYR A 211 17.32 -4.64 24.21
C TYR A 211 18.51 -5.20 23.44
N SER A 212 19.62 -4.47 23.44
CA SER A 212 20.90 -4.88 22.86
C SER A 212 21.53 -5.99 23.72
N ILE A 213 21.45 -7.22 23.21
CA ILE A 213 22.03 -8.41 23.85
C ILE A 213 23.55 -8.39 23.64
N THR A 214 23.96 -8.16 22.38
CA THR A 214 25.34 -8.01 21.94
C THR A 214 25.42 -6.87 20.92
N GLY A 215 26.62 -6.48 20.48
CA GLY A 215 26.77 -5.50 19.40
C GLY A 215 26.10 -5.93 18.07
N ALA A 216 25.77 -7.22 17.90
CA ALA A 216 25.12 -7.76 16.72
C ALA A 216 23.65 -8.14 16.93
N ALA A 217 23.22 -8.42 18.17
CA ALA A 217 21.91 -9.00 18.47
C ALA A 217 21.04 -8.07 19.34
N THR A 218 19.79 -7.87 18.94
CA THR A 218 18.81 -7.05 19.68
C THR A 218 17.51 -7.83 19.88
N ALA A 219 17.11 -8.08 21.12
CA ALA A 219 15.78 -8.57 21.45
C ALA A 219 14.76 -7.44 21.29
N VAL A 220 13.57 -7.77 20.81
CA VAL A 220 12.46 -6.85 20.61
C VAL A 220 11.19 -7.43 21.23
N LEU A 221 10.51 -6.63 22.03
CA LEU A 221 9.14 -6.88 22.48
C LEU A 221 8.29 -5.70 22.00
N GLY A 222 7.23 -5.97 21.26
CA GLY A 222 6.46 -4.94 20.58
C GLY A 222 4.96 -5.15 20.64
N TYR A 223 4.26 -4.03 20.52
CA TYR A 223 2.83 -3.96 20.32
C TYR A 223 2.53 -3.05 19.13
N GLN A 224 1.57 -3.45 18.30
CA GLN A 224 1.09 -2.69 17.16
C GLN A 224 -0.44 -2.62 17.17
N PHE A 225 -0.96 -1.41 17.03
CA PHE A 225 -2.34 -1.12 16.74
C PHE A 225 -2.47 -0.77 15.25
N GLY A 226 -3.46 -1.34 14.56
CA GLY A 226 -3.76 -1.03 13.17
C GLY A 226 -5.25 -0.72 13.00
N ARG A 227 -5.57 0.28 12.19
CA ARG A 227 -6.93 0.60 11.78
C ARG A 227 -6.95 0.84 10.29
N ILE A 228 -7.90 0.21 9.61
CA ILE A 228 -8.13 0.40 8.18
C ILE A 228 -9.58 0.81 8.02
N GLU A 229 -9.78 2.01 7.50
CA GLU A 229 -11.10 2.54 7.17
C GLU A 229 -11.20 2.66 5.66
N MET A 230 -12.07 1.87 5.06
CA MET A 230 -12.40 2.03 3.65
C MET A 230 -13.20 3.32 3.47
N THR A 231 -12.80 4.12 2.50
CA THR A 231 -13.40 5.43 2.23
C THR A 231 -14.27 5.45 0.98
N GLY A 232 -14.21 4.40 0.13
CA GLY A 232 -15.13 4.23 -0.99
C GLY A 232 -16.58 4.03 -0.52
N ASP A 233 -17.55 4.54 -1.27
CA ASP A 233 -18.98 4.50 -0.95
C ASP A 233 -19.78 3.49 -1.79
N ASP A 234 -19.12 2.89 -2.76
CA ASP A 234 -19.66 1.90 -3.70
C ASP A 234 -19.70 0.46 -3.16
N PHE A 235 -20.42 -0.39 -3.91
CA PHE A 235 -20.47 -1.83 -3.66
C PHE A 235 -19.16 -2.51 -4.03
N VAL A 236 -18.75 -3.52 -3.27
CA VAL A 236 -17.51 -4.29 -3.50
C VAL A 236 -17.57 -5.10 -4.81
N PHE A 237 -18.76 -5.24 -5.40
CA PHE A 237 -18.98 -5.83 -6.72
C PHE A 237 -20.07 -5.08 -7.50
N LYS A 238 -20.13 -5.31 -8.81
CA LYS A 238 -21.13 -4.74 -9.74
C LYS A 238 -22.53 -5.29 -9.46
N PRO A 239 -23.50 -4.54 -8.90
CA PRO A 239 -24.84 -5.08 -8.64
C PRO A 239 -25.69 -5.24 -9.92
N GLU A 240 -25.24 -4.70 -11.06
CA GLU A 240 -26.01 -4.63 -12.30
C GLU A 240 -26.40 -6.01 -12.85
N PHE A 241 -25.61 -7.05 -12.57
CA PHE A 241 -25.97 -8.43 -12.96
C PHE A 241 -27.29 -8.89 -12.35
N LEU A 242 -27.63 -8.42 -11.14
CA LEU A 242 -28.90 -8.75 -10.49
C LEU A 242 -30.06 -8.05 -11.19
N PHE A 243 -29.83 -6.85 -11.71
CA PHE A 243 -30.85 -6.08 -12.42
C PHE A 243 -31.12 -6.66 -13.81
N ASP A 244 -30.07 -7.11 -14.49
CA ASP A 244 -30.20 -7.81 -15.77
C ASP A 244 -30.94 -9.14 -15.61
N GLN A 245 -30.59 -9.92 -14.58
CA GLN A 245 -31.27 -11.17 -14.27
C GLN A 245 -32.75 -10.94 -13.90
N PHE A 246 -33.05 -9.90 -13.11
CA PHE A 246 -34.43 -9.52 -12.79
C PHE A 246 -35.22 -9.16 -14.05
N THR A 247 -34.63 -8.37 -14.94
CA THR A 247 -35.27 -7.92 -16.19
C THR A 247 -35.51 -9.10 -17.13
N ALA A 248 -34.54 -10.02 -17.25
CA ALA A 248 -34.70 -11.25 -18.03
C ALA A 248 -35.81 -12.17 -17.50
N THR A 249 -36.04 -12.16 -16.18
CA THR A 249 -37.05 -13.02 -15.53
C THR A 249 -38.45 -12.41 -15.57
N THR A 250 -38.56 -11.10 -15.40
CA THR A 250 -39.85 -10.40 -15.24
C THR A 250 -40.33 -9.67 -16.50
N GLY A 251 -39.45 -9.50 -17.49
CA GLY A 251 -39.73 -8.72 -18.70
C GLY A 251 -39.77 -7.20 -18.47
N THR A 252 -39.48 -6.72 -17.25
CA THR A 252 -39.50 -5.30 -16.89
C THR A 252 -38.27 -4.92 -16.07
N PRO A 253 -37.68 -3.72 -16.27
CA PRO A 253 -36.60 -3.23 -15.42
C PRO A 253 -37.05 -3.10 -13.95
N PRO A 254 -36.19 -3.41 -12.97
CA PRO A 254 -36.53 -3.26 -11.56
C PRO A 254 -36.76 -1.78 -11.20
N THR A 255 -37.84 -1.52 -10.47
CA THR A 255 -38.12 -0.22 -9.84
C THR A 255 -37.04 0.13 -8.79
N PRO A 256 -36.91 1.41 -8.38
CA PRO A 256 -35.94 1.80 -7.34
C PRO A 256 -36.07 0.99 -6.04
N ALA A 257 -37.30 0.68 -5.60
CA ALA A 257 -37.54 -0.14 -4.41
C ALA A 257 -37.04 -1.59 -4.59
N GLN A 258 -37.23 -2.18 -5.78
CA GLN A 258 -36.72 -3.51 -6.10
C GLN A 258 -35.20 -3.52 -6.21
N LYS A 259 -34.57 -2.48 -6.76
CA LYS A 259 -33.10 -2.35 -6.77
C LYS A 259 -32.54 -2.30 -5.35
N ALA A 260 -33.17 -1.51 -4.46
CA ALA A 260 -32.79 -1.47 -3.06
C ALA A 260 -32.91 -2.86 -2.38
N ALA A 261 -33.99 -3.60 -2.64
CA ALA A 261 -34.17 -4.95 -2.11
C ALA A 261 -33.13 -5.95 -2.65
N LEU A 262 -32.84 -5.92 -3.96
CA LEU A 262 -31.83 -6.77 -4.59
C LEU A 262 -30.41 -6.49 -4.08
N THR A 263 -30.15 -5.26 -3.63
CA THR A 263 -28.82 -4.83 -3.14
C THR A 263 -28.67 -4.86 -1.63
N ALA A 264 -29.73 -5.17 -0.88
CA ALA A 264 -29.76 -5.08 0.59
C ALA A 264 -28.79 -6.03 1.32
N GLY A 265 -28.25 -7.05 0.65
CA GLY A 265 -27.25 -7.98 1.20
C GLY A 265 -25.85 -7.84 0.58
N ILE A 266 -25.64 -6.84 -0.26
CA ILE A 266 -24.37 -6.65 -0.97
C ILE A 266 -23.43 -5.83 -0.08
N PRO A 267 -22.23 -6.33 0.23
CA PRO A 267 -21.25 -5.58 1.00
C PRO A 267 -20.81 -4.33 0.23
N ARG A 268 -20.81 -3.20 0.94
CA ARG A 268 -20.17 -1.95 0.57
C ARG A 268 -18.74 -1.91 1.06
N SER A 269 -17.96 -0.96 0.56
CA SER A 269 -16.54 -0.86 0.92
C SER A 269 -16.34 -0.79 2.45
N ASN A 270 -17.09 0.05 3.15
CA ASN A 270 -17.01 0.26 4.60
C ASN A 270 -17.31 -1.00 5.46
N ASN A 271 -17.97 -2.02 4.90
CA ASN A 271 -18.15 -3.31 5.58
C ASN A 271 -16.83 -4.09 5.76
N ARG A 272 -15.73 -3.63 5.15
CA ARG A 272 -14.40 -4.24 5.25
C ARG A 272 -13.47 -3.46 6.19
N ASN A 273 -13.97 -2.43 6.86
CA ASN A 273 -13.22 -1.72 7.89
C ASN A 273 -12.77 -2.71 8.96
N ASN A 274 -11.54 -2.53 9.44
CA ASN A 274 -11.00 -3.39 10.47
C ASN A 274 -10.12 -2.64 11.45
N LEU A 275 -9.98 -3.26 12.62
CA LEU A 275 -9.16 -2.80 13.71
C LEU A 275 -8.37 -4.00 14.23
N SER A 276 -7.06 -3.84 14.39
CA SER A 276 -6.16 -4.93 14.74
C SER A 276 -5.22 -4.57 15.88
N HIS A 277 -4.92 -5.58 16.69
CA HIS A 277 -3.97 -5.55 17.79
C HIS A 277 -2.98 -6.69 17.57
N TYR A 278 -1.69 -6.37 17.52
CA TYR A 278 -0.63 -7.36 17.32
C TYR A 278 0.41 -7.22 18.42
N PHE A 279 0.61 -8.29 19.19
CA PHE A 279 1.67 -8.40 20.19
C PHE A 279 2.73 -9.35 19.68
N TYR A 280 4.00 -8.96 19.75
CA TYR A 280 5.09 -9.78 19.23
C TYR A 280 6.36 -9.67 20.05
N ALA A 281 7.17 -10.72 19.97
CA ALA A 281 8.53 -10.74 20.44
C ALA A 281 9.45 -11.32 19.36
N GLY A 282 10.74 -11.00 19.42
CA GLY A 282 11.73 -11.62 18.56
C GLY A 282 13.09 -10.98 18.66
N THR A 283 13.92 -11.23 17.64
CA THR A 283 15.33 -10.84 17.66
C THR A 283 15.75 -10.30 16.29
N ASP A 284 16.51 -9.21 16.31
CA ASP A 284 17.29 -8.71 15.18
C ASP A 284 18.74 -9.18 15.32
N TYR A 285 19.34 -9.67 14.26
CA TYR A 285 20.74 -10.10 14.25
C TYR A 285 21.48 -9.59 13.01
N ASN A 286 22.56 -8.85 13.23
CA ASN A 286 23.47 -8.41 12.18
C ASN A 286 24.56 -9.47 11.97
N PHE A 287 24.42 -10.31 10.95
CA PHE A 287 25.43 -11.30 10.59
C PHE A 287 26.70 -10.65 10.04
N THR A 288 26.53 -9.58 9.25
CA THR A 288 27.61 -8.73 8.75
C THR A 288 27.12 -7.28 8.67
N SER A 289 27.99 -6.34 8.31
CA SER A 289 27.59 -4.95 8.05
C SER A 289 26.62 -4.77 6.88
N LYS A 290 26.41 -5.81 6.06
CA LYS A 290 25.51 -5.81 4.90
C LYS A 290 24.37 -6.82 4.99
N LEU A 291 24.36 -7.68 6.02
CA LEU A 291 23.38 -8.75 6.17
C LEU A 291 22.78 -8.73 7.57
N THR A 292 21.51 -8.37 7.63
CA THR A 292 20.70 -8.39 8.86
C THR A 292 19.57 -9.39 8.70
N GLY A 293 19.43 -10.31 9.65
CA GLY A 293 18.25 -11.15 9.80
C GLY A 293 17.35 -10.62 10.91
N LYS A 294 16.04 -10.82 10.75
CA LYS A 294 15.04 -10.49 11.76
C LYS A 294 14.07 -11.64 11.88
N VAL A 295 13.79 -12.07 13.11
CA VAL A 295 12.77 -13.08 13.41
C VAL A 295 11.79 -12.45 14.40
N ARG A 296 10.50 -12.67 14.18
CA ARG A 296 9.39 -12.22 15.05
C ARG A 296 8.37 -13.35 15.16
N GLY A 297 7.82 -13.54 16.35
CA GLY A 297 6.64 -14.36 16.59
C GLY A 297 5.66 -13.58 17.45
N GLY A 298 4.37 -13.74 17.22
CA GLY A 298 3.36 -12.94 17.89
C GLY A 298 1.94 -13.46 17.71
N VAL A 299 1.00 -12.75 18.34
CA VAL A 299 -0.44 -13.03 18.28
C VAL A 299 -1.14 -11.76 17.79
N GLN A 300 -1.96 -11.92 16.76
CA GLN A 300 -2.80 -10.85 16.23
C GLN A 300 -4.27 -11.14 16.51
N TYR A 301 -4.98 -10.11 16.95
CA TYR A 301 -6.42 -10.07 17.05
C TYR A 301 -6.95 -8.98 16.12
N THR A 302 -7.90 -9.31 15.25
CA THR A 302 -8.49 -8.37 14.28
C THR A 302 -9.99 -8.43 14.37
N GLU A 303 -10.61 -7.27 14.57
CA GLU A 303 -12.05 -7.05 14.49
C GLU A 303 -12.40 -6.46 13.13
N TYR A 304 -13.48 -6.93 12.54
CA TYR A 304 -14.03 -6.41 11.31
C TYR A 304 -15.39 -5.80 11.60
N THR A 305 -15.72 -4.70 10.93
CA THR A 305 -17.08 -4.15 10.96
C THR A 305 -18.04 -5.19 10.40
N ASP A 306 -19.12 -5.47 11.14
CA ASP A 306 -20.08 -6.52 10.77
C ASP A 306 -20.76 -6.15 9.42
N PRO A 307 -20.63 -6.98 8.37
CA PRO A 307 -21.18 -6.66 7.05
C PRO A 307 -22.71 -6.60 6.99
N PHE A 308 -23.42 -7.03 8.05
CA PHE A 308 -24.87 -7.24 8.04
C PHE A 308 -25.65 -6.46 9.10
N VAL A 309 -25.17 -5.28 9.53
CA VAL A 309 -25.97 -4.39 10.40
C VAL A 309 -27.15 -3.83 9.60
N GLY A 310 -28.26 -4.57 9.59
CA GLY A 310 -29.49 -4.23 8.87
C GLY A 310 -30.38 -5.42 8.55
N THR A 311 -29.86 -6.64 8.54
CA THR A 311 -30.70 -7.85 8.53
C THR A 311 -30.97 -8.26 9.96
N THR A 312 -32.24 -8.23 10.35
CA THR A 312 -32.74 -8.82 11.60
C THR A 312 -32.07 -10.18 11.77
N LYS A 313 -31.36 -10.41 12.88
CA LYS A 313 -30.96 -11.76 13.26
C LYS A 313 -32.23 -12.59 13.28
N ALA A 314 -32.46 -13.40 12.26
CA ALA A 314 -33.44 -14.47 12.34
C ALA A 314 -32.89 -15.45 13.37
N SER A 315 -33.32 -15.26 14.62
CA SER A 315 -33.17 -16.23 15.68
C SER A 315 -33.95 -17.47 15.25
N ASN A 316 -33.26 -18.45 14.70
CA ASN A 316 -33.80 -19.78 14.50
C ASN A 316 -32.79 -20.77 15.06
N TRP A 317 -33.10 -21.20 16.29
CA TRP A 317 -32.82 -22.49 16.94
C TRP A 317 -31.38 -23.03 16.90
#